data_AF-A0A483YE85-F1
#
_entry.id   AF-A0A483YE85-F1
#
_cell.length_a   1.000
_cell.length_b   1.000
_cell.length_c   1.000
_cell.angle_alpha   90.00
_cell.angle_beta   90.00
_cell.angle_gamma   90.00
#
_symmetry.space_group_name_H-M   'P 1'
#
loop_
_entity.id
_entity.type
_entity.pdbx_description
1 polymer ?
#
loop_
_entity_poly.entity_id
_entity_poly.type
_entity_poly.pdbx_seq_one_letter_code
_entity_poly.pdbx_strand_id
1 'polypeptide(L)'
;MKVFNYKSKNGNFGDDINGWLWDRLLPNFFDNDENTRLSGIGTIIDSYMPHARKWYVLSSGVGYGFPPSHFGKDNWNILCVRGPLSANILNLPPEKFITDGAAFLNKIPEFSPLSEKERKGIIFIPHHYAVHAGEWEEVCKLAGVEFVNPESDSKYVLDKIRNAKLVLADAMHAAIIADAFRVPWVPMVTSPQINTFKWLDWTSTIEQRYTPIVLGSSSLKEMVR
;
A
#
# COMPACT_ATOMS: atom_id res chain seq x y z
N MET A 1 9.74 12.47 17.08
CA MET A 1 8.63 11.68 16.55
C MET A 1 9.12 10.38 15.92
N LYS A 2 8.46 9.25 16.22
CA LYS A 2 8.71 7.93 15.62
C LYS A 2 7.62 7.53 14.62
N VAL A 3 8.00 6.99 13.47
CA VAL A 3 7.04 6.45 12.49
C VAL A 3 6.55 5.09 12.96
N PHE A 4 5.23 4.90 12.94
CA PHE A 4 4.56 3.62 13.16
C PHE A 4 4.18 3.00 11.83
N ASN A 5 4.54 1.73 11.64
CA ASN A 5 4.23 0.98 10.43
C ASN A 5 4.12 -0.52 10.73
N TYR A 6 3.43 -1.24 9.84
CA TYR A 6 3.40 -2.70 9.87
C TYR A 6 4.75 -3.28 9.44
N LYS A 7 5.19 -4.35 10.12
CA LYS A 7 6.40 -5.10 9.79
C LYS A 7 6.05 -6.56 9.57
N SER A 8 6.08 -6.97 8.30
CA SER A 8 5.98 -8.37 7.91
C SER A 8 7.28 -9.11 8.24
N LYS A 9 7.18 -10.38 8.65
CA LYS A 9 8.35 -11.23 8.91
C LYS A 9 9.23 -11.41 7.67
N ASN A 10 8.60 -11.55 6.51
CA ASN A 10 9.28 -11.83 5.24
C ASN A 10 9.52 -10.56 4.40
N GLY A 11 8.93 -9.43 4.79
CA GLY A 11 8.91 -8.19 4.00
C GLY A 11 7.53 -7.90 3.42
N ASN A 12 7.27 -6.62 3.16
CA ASN A 12 6.12 -6.13 2.40
C ASN A 12 6.51 -4.78 1.81
N PHE A 13 6.85 -4.79 0.53
CA PHE A 13 7.45 -3.65 -0.14
C PHE A 13 6.67 -2.34 0.05
N GLY A 14 5.33 -2.39 0.12
CA GLY A 14 4.49 -1.22 0.28
C GLY A 14 4.50 -0.65 1.70
N ASP A 15 4.39 -1.52 2.72
CA ASP A 15 4.44 -1.08 4.11
C ASP A 15 5.87 -0.66 4.54
N ASP A 16 6.88 -1.26 3.93
CA ASP A 16 8.30 -0.99 4.20
C ASP A 16 8.77 0.38 3.70
N ILE A 17 8.02 1.03 2.80
CA ILE A 17 8.25 2.42 2.37
C ILE A 17 8.27 3.39 3.57
N ASN A 18 7.48 3.12 4.62
CA ASN A 18 7.50 3.90 5.86
C ASN A 18 8.90 3.98 6.50
N GLY A 19 9.77 2.99 6.25
CA GLY A 19 11.11 2.95 6.82
C GLY A 19 12.07 4.01 6.27
N TRP A 20 11.73 4.67 5.17
CA TRP A 20 12.63 5.64 4.53
C TRP A 20 11.92 6.84 3.87
N LEU A 21 10.67 6.72 3.43
CA LEU A 21 9.99 7.79 2.69
C LEU A 21 9.91 9.10 3.48
N TRP A 22 9.52 9.01 4.74
CA TRP A 22 9.26 10.19 5.56
C TRP A 22 10.53 11.01 5.81
N ASP A 23 11.66 10.35 6.06
CA ASP A 23 12.96 11.01 6.19
C ASP A 23 13.43 11.63 4.87
N ARG A 24 13.12 11.01 3.73
CA ARG A 24 13.40 11.60 2.41
C ARG A 24 12.59 12.87 2.13
N LEU A 25 11.34 12.92 2.59
CA LEU A 25 10.47 14.08 2.43
C LEU A 25 10.79 15.20 3.43
N LEU A 26 11.17 14.82 4.66
CA LEU A 26 11.49 15.74 5.76
C LEU A 26 12.81 15.33 6.42
N PRO A 27 13.97 15.63 5.80
CA PRO A 27 15.27 15.25 6.33
C PRO A 27 15.51 15.83 7.73
N ASN A 28 16.02 15.01 8.64
CA ASN A 28 16.33 15.38 10.03
C ASN A 28 15.13 15.78 10.90
N PHE A 29 13.89 15.47 10.48
CA PHE A 29 12.69 15.80 11.25
C PHE A 29 12.34 14.74 12.31
N PHE A 30 12.62 13.46 12.05
CA PHE A 30 12.23 12.35 12.91
C PHE A 30 13.35 11.96 13.90
N ASP A 31 13.16 12.30 15.17
CA ASP A 31 14.11 12.01 16.27
C ASP A 31 13.93 10.64 16.96
N ASN A 32 13.00 9.78 16.47
CA ASN A 32 12.64 8.48 17.06
C ASN A 32 12.01 8.51 18.48
N ASP A 33 11.53 9.65 18.98
CA ASP A 33 10.73 9.75 20.21
C ASP A 33 9.45 8.90 20.13
N GLU A 34 9.33 7.92 21.01
CA GLU A 34 8.18 7.01 21.08
C GLU A 34 6.92 7.66 21.67
N ASN A 35 7.04 8.80 22.35
CA ASN A 35 5.92 9.54 22.92
C ASN A 35 5.11 10.29 21.86
N THR A 36 5.72 10.59 20.72
CA THR A 36 5.09 11.27 19.59
C THR A 36 5.19 10.41 18.35
N ARG A 37 4.07 9.93 17.82
CA ARG A 37 4.07 8.97 16.69
C ARG A 37 3.39 9.50 15.44
N LEU A 38 3.89 9.08 14.29
CA LEU A 38 3.24 9.24 12.99
C LEU A 38 2.68 7.89 12.54
N SER A 39 1.36 7.82 12.31
CA SER A 39 0.72 6.75 11.55
C SER A 39 0.78 7.13 10.07
N GLY A 40 1.68 6.48 9.33
CA GLY A 40 2.01 6.79 7.94
C GLY A 40 1.22 5.97 6.92
N ILE A 41 1.92 5.24 6.06
CA ILE A 41 1.34 4.40 5.02
C ILE A 41 0.82 3.09 5.61
N GLY A 42 -0.30 2.60 5.09
CA GLY A 42 -0.78 1.25 5.33
C GLY A 42 -2.14 1.18 6.02
N THR A 43 -2.57 -0.06 6.27
CA THR A 43 -3.83 -0.37 6.96
C THR A 43 -3.56 -0.65 8.43
N ILE A 44 -3.12 0.39 9.12
CA ILE A 44 -2.50 0.29 10.45
C ILE A 44 -3.29 1.06 11.52
N ILE A 45 -4.43 1.64 11.16
CA ILE A 45 -5.36 2.19 12.14
C ILE A 45 -6.15 1.02 12.73
N ASP A 46 -5.63 0.44 13.80
CA ASP A 46 -6.22 -0.69 14.50
C ASP A 46 -5.91 -0.70 16.00
N SER A 47 -6.43 -1.69 16.72
CA SER A 47 -6.28 -1.84 18.17
C SER A 47 -4.85 -2.18 18.62
N TYR A 48 -3.94 -2.53 17.71
CA TYR A 48 -2.54 -2.85 18.02
C TYR A 48 -1.64 -1.61 18.02
N MET A 49 -2.16 -0.45 17.65
CA MET A 49 -1.42 0.81 17.77
C MET A 49 -0.96 1.01 19.24
N PRO A 50 0.36 1.19 19.47
CA PRO A 50 0.89 1.32 20.82
C PRO A 50 0.42 2.62 21.47
N HIS A 51 0.47 2.66 22.80
CA HIS A 51 0.25 3.91 23.53
C HIS A 51 1.32 4.94 23.15
N ALA A 52 0.89 6.18 22.89
CA ALA A 52 1.75 7.35 22.71
C ALA A 52 1.05 8.59 23.25
N ARG A 53 1.83 9.53 23.78
CA ARG A 53 1.33 10.81 24.31
C ARG A 53 0.70 11.66 23.22
N LYS A 54 1.20 11.58 21.99
CA LYS A 54 0.69 12.32 20.83
C LYS A 54 0.75 11.47 19.57
N TRP A 55 -0.32 11.50 18.80
CA TRP A 55 -0.41 10.87 17.48
C TRP A 55 -0.60 11.92 16.39
N TYR A 56 0.02 11.66 15.26
CA TYR A 56 -0.28 12.27 13.98
C TYR A 56 -0.72 11.16 13.03
N VAL A 57 -1.85 11.36 12.35
CA VAL A 57 -2.33 10.42 11.33
C VAL A 57 -2.22 11.11 9.98
N LEU A 58 -1.43 10.51 9.09
CA LEU A 58 -1.22 11.00 7.74
C LEU A 58 -1.32 9.79 6.80
N SER A 59 -2.44 9.69 6.09
CA SER A 59 -2.70 8.75 4.99
C SER A 59 -2.94 7.27 5.32
N SER A 60 -2.80 6.82 6.58
CA SER A 60 -3.16 5.45 6.96
C SER A 60 -4.68 5.24 6.90
N GLY A 61 -5.12 4.00 6.70
CA GLY A 61 -6.53 3.61 6.71
C GLY A 61 -6.86 2.47 7.68
N VAL A 62 -8.15 2.17 7.78
CA VAL A 62 -8.69 0.99 8.49
C VAL A 62 -8.91 -0.17 7.51
N GLY A 63 -9.14 -1.39 8.03
CA GLY A 63 -9.54 -2.52 7.18
C GLY A 63 -9.40 -3.92 7.78
N TYR A 64 -8.58 -4.13 8.81
CA TYR A 64 -8.35 -5.47 9.40
C TYR A 64 -8.84 -5.63 10.84
N GLY A 65 -9.17 -4.53 11.50
CA GLY A 65 -9.62 -4.54 12.89
C GLY A 65 -10.34 -3.24 13.24
N PHE A 66 -10.59 -3.06 14.53
CA PHE A 66 -11.22 -1.86 15.06
C PHE A 66 -10.16 -0.81 15.41
N PRO A 67 -10.42 0.48 15.20
CA PRO A 67 -9.54 1.54 15.70
C PRO A 67 -9.42 1.48 17.23
N PRO A 68 -8.35 2.04 17.83
CA PRO A 68 -8.23 2.16 19.27
C PRO A 68 -9.48 2.83 19.88
N SER A 69 -9.93 2.37 21.05
CA SER A 69 -11.11 2.93 21.73
C SER A 69 -11.00 4.43 22.07
N HIS A 70 -9.80 4.98 22.05
CA HIS A 70 -9.48 6.38 22.30
C HIS A 70 -9.02 7.13 21.03
N PHE A 71 -9.18 6.53 19.85
CA PHE A 71 -8.86 7.17 18.58
C PHE A 71 -9.65 8.48 18.42
N GLY A 72 -9.00 9.53 17.89
CA GLY A 72 -9.64 10.81 17.62
C GLY A 72 -9.91 11.69 18.86
N LYS A 73 -9.49 11.28 20.05
CA LYS A 73 -9.50 12.13 21.27
C LYS A 73 -8.34 13.14 21.27
N ASP A 74 -8.22 13.95 22.32
CA ASP A 74 -7.31 15.12 22.42
C ASP A 74 -5.84 14.88 22.05
N ASN A 75 -5.33 13.65 22.18
CA ASN A 75 -3.95 13.31 21.81
C ASN A 75 -3.74 13.00 20.32
N TRP A 76 -4.79 12.98 19.49
CA TRP A 76 -4.74 12.63 18.08
C TRP A 76 -4.84 13.87 17.18
N ASN A 77 -3.84 14.05 16.32
CA ASN A 77 -3.85 15.05 15.26
C ASN A 77 -4.04 14.34 13.92
N ILE A 78 -5.29 14.24 13.48
CA ILE A 78 -5.64 13.57 12.24
C ILE A 78 -5.52 14.59 11.11
N LEU A 79 -4.45 14.50 10.33
CA LEU A 79 -4.23 15.36 9.16
C LEU A 79 -5.13 14.87 8.02
N CYS A 80 -4.96 13.61 7.64
CA CYS A 80 -5.87 12.88 6.78
C CYS A 80 -5.72 11.36 6.96
N VAL A 81 -6.75 10.63 6.58
CA VAL A 81 -6.75 9.18 6.42
C VAL A 81 -6.75 8.80 4.94
N ARG A 82 -6.52 7.51 4.66
CA ARG A 82 -6.32 7.00 3.30
C ARG A 82 -7.45 7.35 2.35
N GLY A 83 -8.71 7.19 2.77
CA GLY A 83 -9.85 7.32 1.87
C GLY A 83 -11.18 7.58 2.58
N PRO A 84 -12.25 7.82 1.81
CA PRO A 84 -13.56 8.19 2.34
C PRO A 84 -14.21 7.10 3.19
N LEU A 85 -13.96 5.82 2.92
CA LEU A 85 -14.53 4.74 3.73
C LEU A 85 -13.83 4.68 5.09
N SER A 86 -12.50 4.88 5.12
CA SER A 86 -11.76 5.04 6.38
C SER A 86 -12.25 6.25 7.16
N ALA A 87 -12.46 7.40 6.51
CA ALA A 87 -12.99 8.60 7.18
C ALA A 87 -14.37 8.35 7.78
N ASN A 88 -15.26 7.68 7.04
CA ASN A 88 -16.60 7.34 7.49
C ASN A 88 -16.58 6.43 8.74
N ILE A 89 -15.82 5.32 8.71
CA ILE A 89 -15.69 4.40 9.86
C ILE A 89 -15.16 5.11 11.11
N LEU A 90 -14.25 6.06 10.92
CA LEU A 90 -13.62 6.82 11.99
C LEU A 90 -14.45 8.05 12.42
N ASN A 91 -15.66 8.23 11.85
CA ASN A 91 -16.53 9.38 12.08
C ASN A 91 -15.81 10.73 11.88
N LEU A 92 -14.98 10.79 10.83
CA LEU A 92 -14.25 11.98 10.44
C LEU A 92 -14.99 12.73 9.33
N PRO A 93 -14.88 14.07 9.29
CA PRO A 93 -15.54 14.85 8.25
C PRO A 93 -14.86 14.62 6.87
N PRO A 94 -15.56 14.87 5.74
CA PRO A 94 -15.07 14.52 4.40
C PRO A 94 -13.72 15.13 4.01
N GLU A 95 -13.35 16.29 4.56
CA GLU A 95 -12.05 16.92 4.32
C GLU A 95 -10.86 16.17 4.95
N LYS A 96 -11.12 15.13 5.77
CA LYS A 96 -10.09 14.33 6.43
C LYS A 96 -9.66 13.11 5.65
N PHE A 97 -10.08 12.90 4.40
CA PHE A 97 -9.42 11.94 3.52
C PHE A 97 -8.72 12.64 2.37
N ILE A 98 -7.57 12.09 1.95
CA ILE A 98 -6.85 12.58 0.76
C ILE A 98 -6.56 11.38 -0.14
N THR A 99 -5.55 10.57 0.20
CA THR A 99 -5.18 9.32 -0.48
C THR A 99 -4.15 8.57 0.37
N ASP A 100 -3.62 7.46 -0.11
CA ASP A 100 -2.51 6.73 0.51
C ASP A 100 -1.16 7.48 0.39
N GLY A 101 -0.35 7.45 1.44
CA GLY A 101 0.88 8.23 1.52
C GLY A 101 1.97 7.80 0.53
N ALA A 102 1.89 6.59 -0.02
CA ALA A 102 2.81 6.16 -1.06
C ALA A 102 2.67 7.03 -2.34
N ALA A 103 1.58 7.78 -2.50
CA ALA A 103 1.46 8.79 -3.54
C ALA A 103 2.55 9.87 -3.50
N PHE A 104 3.14 10.15 -2.32
CA PHE A 104 4.24 11.11 -2.19
C PHE A 104 5.55 10.66 -2.86
N LEU A 105 5.68 9.39 -3.27
CA LEU A 105 6.88 8.92 -3.96
C LEU A 105 7.23 9.78 -5.18
N ASN A 106 6.22 10.28 -5.91
CA ASN A 106 6.44 11.13 -7.08
C ASN A 106 6.99 12.53 -6.77
N LYS A 107 7.13 12.90 -5.48
CA LYS A 107 7.80 14.13 -5.04
C LYS A 107 9.30 13.96 -4.86
N ILE A 108 9.80 12.72 -4.84
CA ILE A 108 11.23 12.45 -4.78
C ILE A 108 11.77 12.43 -6.23
N PRO A 109 12.77 13.27 -6.58
CA PRO A 109 13.24 13.39 -7.96
C PRO A 109 13.63 12.06 -8.63
N GLU A 110 14.23 11.14 -7.87
CA GLU A 110 14.65 9.81 -8.35
C GLU A 110 13.48 8.92 -8.81
N PHE A 111 12.26 9.21 -8.34
CA PHE A 111 11.04 8.47 -8.65
C PHE A 111 10.09 9.25 -9.56
N SER A 112 10.60 10.30 -10.24
CA SER A 112 9.82 11.03 -11.23
C SER A 112 9.29 10.07 -12.32
N PRO A 113 8.02 10.19 -12.75
CA PRO A 113 7.46 9.35 -13.80
C PRO A 113 8.35 9.30 -15.05
N LEU A 114 8.58 8.10 -15.58
CA LEU A 114 9.24 7.91 -16.88
C LEU A 114 8.25 8.11 -18.03
N SER A 115 8.74 8.42 -19.23
CA SER A 115 7.88 8.44 -20.42
C SER A 115 7.47 7.01 -20.83
N GLU A 116 6.37 6.88 -21.57
CA GLU A 116 5.89 5.57 -22.05
C GLU A 116 6.92 4.84 -22.93
N LYS A 117 7.76 5.58 -23.68
CA LYS A 117 8.78 5.02 -24.56
C LYS A 117 9.93 4.36 -23.79
N GLU A 118 10.22 4.83 -22.58
CA GLU A 118 11.27 4.29 -21.72
C GLU A 118 10.83 3.00 -21.03
N ARG A 119 9.53 2.84 -20.81
CA ARG A 119 8.94 1.71 -20.10
C ARG A 119 8.89 0.45 -20.95
N LYS A 120 9.05 -0.72 -20.34
CA LYS A 120 9.08 -2.03 -21.01
C LYS A 120 8.39 -3.12 -20.17
N GLY A 121 7.89 -4.13 -20.86
CA GLY A 121 7.35 -5.33 -20.21
C GLY A 121 6.04 -5.11 -19.44
N ILE A 122 5.49 -6.22 -18.97
CA ILE A 122 4.33 -6.29 -18.08
C ILE A 122 4.82 -7.00 -16.83
N ILE A 123 4.51 -6.46 -15.66
CA ILE A 123 4.86 -7.08 -14.39
C ILE A 123 3.60 -7.51 -13.63
N PHE A 124 3.70 -8.59 -12.87
CA PHE A 124 2.68 -9.01 -11.92
C PHE A 124 3.25 -8.97 -10.50
N ILE A 125 2.52 -8.33 -9.60
CA ILE A 125 2.88 -8.23 -8.18
C ILE A 125 1.75 -8.87 -7.36
N PRO A 126 1.90 -10.14 -6.93
CA PRO A 126 0.91 -10.81 -6.09
C PRO A 126 0.80 -10.13 -4.72
N HIS A 127 -0.29 -10.40 -4.01
CA HIS A 127 -0.32 -10.21 -2.57
C HIS A 127 0.61 -11.21 -1.88
N HIS A 128 1.26 -10.82 -0.78
CA HIS A 128 2.26 -11.68 -0.11
C HIS A 128 1.74 -13.07 0.27
N TYR A 129 0.47 -13.21 0.65
CA TYR A 129 -0.12 -14.54 0.91
C TYR A 129 -0.14 -15.45 -0.32
N ALA A 130 -0.34 -14.91 -1.52
CA ALA A 130 -0.39 -15.68 -2.75
C ALA A 130 0.98 -16.26 -3.11
N VAL A 131 2.07 -15.56 -2.76
CA VAL A 131 3.46 -16.03 -2.94
C VAL A 131 3.69 -17.39 -2.27
N HIS A 132 3.11 -17.60 -1.07
CA HIS A 132 3.29 -18.85 -0.31
C HIS A 132 2.22 -19.91 -0.60
N ALA A 133 1.14 -19.51 -1.27
CA ALA A 133 0.01 -20.37 -1.56
C ALA A 133 0.12 -21.01 -2.94
N GLY A 134 0.58 -20.26 -3.94
CA GLY A 134 0.56 -20.63 -5.35
C GLY A 134 1.92 -20.71 -6.05
N GLU A 135 1.87 -21.09 -7.32
CA GLU A 135 3.01 -21.23 -8.25
C GLU A 135 3.04 -20.03 -9.23
N TRP A 136 2.86 -18.82 -8.69
CA TRP A 136 2.64 -17.62 -9.50
C TRP A 136 3.84 -17.22 -10.35
N GLU A 137 5.07 -17.58 -9.95
CA GLU A 137 6.26 -17.34 -10.77
C GLU A 137 6.23 -18.14 -12.09
N GLU A 138 5.85 -19.43 -12.04
CA GLU A 138 5.72 -20.26 -13.23
C GLU A 138 4.53 -19.81 -14.10
N VAL A 139 3.40 -19.44 -13.49
CA VAL A 139 2.26 -18.85 -14.24
C VAL A 139 2.69 -17.60 -15.01
N CYS A 140 3.42 -16.69 -14.35
CA CYS A 140 3.92 -15.47 -14.99
C CYS A 140 4.86 -15.79 -16.16
N LYS A 141 5.80 -16.72 -15.95
CA LYS A 141 6.73 -17.17 -16.99
C LYS A 141 6.00 -17.74 -18.21
N LEU A 142 4.98 -18.58 -18.01
CA LEU A 142 4.15 -19.12 -19.09
C LEU A 142 3.36 -18.03 -19.82
N ALA A 143 2.93 -16.99 -19.11
CA ALA A 143 2.21 -15.85 -19.67
C ALA A 143 3.10 -14.78 -20.33
N GLY A 144 4.43 -14.89 -20.23
CA GLY A 144 5.36 -13.86 -20.69
C GLY A 144 5.28 -12.57 -19.86
N VAL A 145 4.88 -12.68 -18.59
CA VAL A 145 4.79 -11.59 -17.61
C VAL A 145 5.93 -11.75 -16.62
N GLU A 146 6.55 -10.64 -16.20
CA GLU A 146 7.59 -10.69 -15.17
C GLU A 146 6.94 -10.77 -13.78
N PHE A 147 7.30 -11.80 -13.02
CA PHE A 147 6.91 -11.91 -11.61
C PHE A 147 7.80 -11.01 -10.75
N VAL A 148 7.19 -10.16 -9.91
CA VAL A 148 7.92 -9.34 -8.94
C VAL A 148 7.44 -9.69 -7.54
N ASN A 149 8.34 -10.28 -6.75
CA ASN A 149 8.03 -10.73 -5.40
C ASN A 149 7.74 -9.52 -4.47
N PRO A 150 6.53 -9.41 -3.87
CA PRO A 150 6.16 -8.32 -2.96
C PRO A 150 6.93 -8.32 -1.63
N GLU A 151 7.66 -9.38 -1.32
CA GLU A 151 8.52 -9.49 -0.13
C GLU A 151 9.94 -8.96 -0.38
N SER A 152 10.26 -8.57 -1.63
CA SER A 152 11.55 -7.97 -1.99
C SER A 152 11.73 -6.56 -1.41
N ASP A 153 12.96 -6.04 -1.44
CA ASP A 153 13.26 -4.67 -1.05
C ASP A 153 12.34 -3.65 -1.76
N SER A 154 11.82 -2.71 -0.96
CA SER A 154 10.88 -1.69 -1.45
C SER A 154 11.42 -0.90 -2.63
N LYS A 155 12.69 -0.47 -2.62
CA LYS A 155 13.25 0.34 -3.72
C LYS A 155 13.42 -0.47 -5.00
N TYR A 156 13.78 -1.75 -4.88
CA TYR A 156 13.80 -2.67 -6.01
C TYR A 156 12.40 -2.81 -6.66
N VAL A 157 11.36 -3.04 -5.86
CA VAL A 157 9.99 -3.17 -6.39
C VAL A 157 9.49 -1.85 -6.99
N LEU A 158 9.80 -0.71 -6.37
CA LEU A 158 9.50 0.62 -6.92
C LEU A 158 10.15 0.82 -8.31
N ASP A 159 11.42 0.45 -8.47
CA ASP A 159 12.12 0.54 -9.75
C ASP A 159 11.46 -0.35 -10.81
N LYS A 160 11.07 -1.58 -10.45
CA LYS A 160 10.31 -2.47 -11.34
C LYS A 160 8.99 -1.86 -11.78
N ILE A 161 8.20 -1.32 -10.84
CA ILE A 161 6.92 -0.67 -11.14
C ILE A 161 7.15 0.53 -12.08
N ARG A 162 8.11 1.40 -11.77
CA ARG A 162 8.39 2.63 -12.53
C ARG A 162 8.78 2.36 -13.99
N ASN A 163 9.50 1.27 -14.24
CA ASN A 163 9.98 0.89 -15.58
C ASN A 163 8.99 0.01 -16.35
N ALA A 164 7.92 -0.50 -15.74
CA ALA A 164 6.94 -1.36 -16.41
C ALA A 164 6.03 -0.57 -17.36
N LYS A 165 5.59 -1.20 -18.47
CA LYS A 165 4.50 -0.63 -19.29
C LYS A 165 3.13 -0.83 -18.67
N LEU A 166 2.96 -1.89 -17.88
CA LEU A 166 1.71 -2.27 -17.25
C LEU A 166 2.00 -3.04 -15.96
N VAL A 167 1.27 -2.72 -14.89
CA VAL A 167 1.31 -3.45 -13.63
C VAL A 167 0.02 -4.22 -13.42
N LEU A 168 0.11 -5.54 -13.33
CA LEU A 168 -0.98 -6.41 -12.88
C LEU A 168 -0.87 -6.50 -11.35
N ALA A 169 -1.81 -5.88 -10.64
CA ALA A 169 -1.68 -5.58 -9.21
C ALA A 169 -2.69 -6.37 -8.38
N ASP A 170 -2.22 -7.39 -7.67
CA ASP A 170 -2.98 -8.05 -6.60
C ASP A 170 -2.63 -7.46 -5.22
N ALA A 171 -1.38 -7.01 -5.04
CA ALA A 171 -1.01 -6.12 -3.94
C ALA A 171 -1.50 -4.69 -4.20
N MET A 172 -2.36 -4.14 -3.33
CA MET A 172 -2.89 -2.77 -3.47
C MET A 172 -1.80 -1.69 -3.56
N HIS A 173 -0.71 -1.82 -2.81
CA HIS A 173 0.40 -0.87 -2.90
C HIS A 173 1.04 -0.86 -4.30
N ALA A 174 1.02 -1.98 -5.05
CA ALA A 174 1.50 -1.98 -6.43
C ALA A 174 0.68 -1.03 -7.31
N ALA A 175 -0.64 -1.00 -7.14
CA ALA A 175 -1.52 -0.08 -7.86
C ALA A 175 -1.34 1.38 -7.41
N ILE A 176 -1.21 1.63 -6.10
CA ILE A 176 -0.96 2.99 -5.57
C ILE A 176 0.34 3.57 -6.15
N ILE A 177 1.41 2.78 -6.13
CA ILE A 177 2.73 3.21 -6.59
C ILE A 177 2.73 3.36 -8.12
N ALA A 178 2.07 2.45 -8.85
CA ALA A 178 1.91 2.55 -10.30
C ALA A 178 1.16 3.85 -10.67
N ASP A 179 0.06 4.16 -9.98
CA ASP A 179 -0.68 5.41 -10.17
C ASP A 179 0.20 6.64 -9.91
N ALA A 180 0.97 6.65 -8.81
CA ALA A 180 1.89 7.72 -8.47
C ALA A 180 2.97 7.94 -9.55
N PHE A 181 3.46 6.85 -10.16
CA PHE A 181 4.44 6.87 -11.26
C PHE A 181 3.81 7.01 -12.65
N ARG A 182 2.49 7.16 -12.74
CA ARG A 182 1.73 7.25 -13.99
C ARG A 182 1.90 6.03 -14.88
N VAL A 183 2.07 4.84 -14.29
CA VAL A 183 2.13 3.55 -14.97
C VAL A 183 0.73 2.94 -14.98
N PRO A 184 0.20 2.53 -16.15
CA PRO A 184 -1.07 1.82 -16.22
C PRO A 184 -1.07 0.59 -15.30
N TRP A 185 -2.19 0.35 -14.62
CA TRP A 185 -2.34 -0.79 -13.73
C TRP A 185 -3.72 -1.44 -13.89
N VAL A 186 -3.78 -2.75 -13.62
CA VAL A 186 -5.02 -3.53 -13.63
C VAL A 186 -5.12 -4.26 -12.29
N PRO A 187 -6.22 -4.07 -11.52
CA PRO A 187 -6.41 -4.80 -10.27
C PRO A 187 -6.68 -6.27 -10.56
N MET A 188 -5.96 -7.14 -9.86
CA MET A 188 -6.11 -8.59 -9.89
C MET A 188 -6.51 -9.09 -8.51
N VAL A 189 -7.19 -10.23 -8.47
CA VAL A 189 -7.49 -10.96 -7.22
C VAL A 189 -7.06 -12.41 -7.38
N THR A 190 -6.02 -12.81 -6.65
CA THR A 190 -5.51 -14.19 -6.64
C THR A 190 -6.21 -15.08 -5.62
N SER A 191 -6.84 -14.49 -4.61
CA SER A 191 -7.48 -15.23 -3.53
C SER A 191 -8.60 -14.44 -2.84
N PRO A 192 -9.53 -15.11 -2.14
CA PRO A 192 -10.56 -14.45 -1.33
C PRO A 192 -10.01 -13.62 -0.15
N GLN A 193 -8.72 -13.75 0.17
CA GLN A 193 -8.07 -13.05 1.28
C GLN A 193 -7.75 -11.58 0.95
N ILE A 194 -7.90 -11.18 -0.32
CA ILE A 194 -7.75 -9.79 -0.74
C ILE A 194 -8.87 -8.96 -0.12
N ASN A 195 -8.47 -7.98 0.66
CA ASN A 195 -9.40 -7.12 1.36
C ASN A 195 -9.94 -6.03 0.42
N THR A 196 -11.13 -6.27 -0.13
CA THR A 196 -11.86 -5.38 -1.03
C THR A 196 -12.14 -4.00 -0.42
N PHE A 197 -12.35 -3.91 0.90
CA PHE A 197 -12.62 -2.63 1.56
C PHE A 197 -11.47 -1.63 1.34
N LYS A 198 -10.22 -2.08 1.53
CA LYS A 198 -9.05 -1.20 1.36
C LYS A 198 -8.92 -0.69 -0.07
N TRP A 199 -9.18 -1.56 -1.04
CA TRP A 199 -9.15 -1.21 -2.46
C TRP A 199 -10.21 -0.18 -2.80
N LEU A 200 -11.47 -0.42 -2.41
CA LEU A 200 -12.56 0.55 -2.62
C LEU A 200 -12.24 1.90 -1.97
N ASP A 201 -11.75 1.86 -0.73
CA ASP A 201 -11.38 3.05 0.04
C ASP A 201 -10.33 3.89 -0.70
N TRP A 202 -9.27 3.26 -1.23
CA TRP A 202 -8.26 3.98 -2.00
C TRP A 202 -8.75 4.41 -3.39
N THR A 203 -9.36 3.52 -4.18
CA THR A 203 -9.76 3.84 -5.57
C THR A 203 -10.76 4.99 -5.64
N SER A 204 -11.61 5.16 -4.61
CA SER A 204 -12.49 6.32 -4.51
C SER A 204 -11.74 7.65 -4.44
N THR A 205 -10.50 7.68 -3.95
CA THR A 205 -9.69 8.92 -3.88
C THR A 205 -9.15 9.40 -5.22
N ILE A 206 -9.08 8.50 -6.19
CA ILE A 206 -8.63 8.77 -7.56
C ILE A 206 -9.78 8.66 -8.57
N GLU A 207 -11.03 8.64 -8.07
CA GLU A 207 -12.26 8.55 -8.86
C GLU A 207 -12.29 7.35 -9.83
N GLN A 208 -11.63 6.25 -9.44
CA GLN A 208 -11.62 5.00 -10.20
C GLN A 208 -12.57 3.97 -9.58
N ARG A 209 -13.14 3.13 -10.44
CA ARG A 209 -13.92 1.96 -10.02
C ARG A 209 -12.96 0.81 -9.72
N TYR A 210 -13.15 0.12 -8.61
CA TYR A 210 -12.46 -1.13 -8.35
C TYR A 210 -13.19 -2.29 -9.06
N THR A 211 -12.70 -2.66 -10.24
CA THR A 211 -13.20 -3.80 -11.03
C THR A 211 -12.09 -4.84 -11.24
N PRO A 212 -11.76 -5.64 -10.20
CA PRO A 212 -10.66 -6.60 -10.30
C PRO A 212 -11.00 -7.74 -11.26
N ILE A 213 -9.96 -8.24 -11.94
CA ILE A 213 -10.02 -9.52 -12.62
C ILE A 213 -9.69 -10.60 -11.60
N VAL A 214 -10.64 -11.51 -11.38
CA VAL A 214 -10.44 -12.66 -10.50
C VAL A 214 -9.67 -13.73 -11.26
N LEU A 215 -8.51 -14.09 -10.73
CA LEU A 215 -7.68 -15.15 -11.27
C LEU A 215 -8.07 -16.48 -10.62
N GLY A 216 -8.00 -17.57 -11.39
CA GLY A 216 -8.13 -18.91 -10.86
C GLY A 216 -6.90 -19.31 -10.04
N SER A 217 -6.99 -20.45 -9.36
CA SER A 217 -5.88 -21.02 -8.60
C SER A 217 -4.69 -21.34 -9.52
N SER A 218 -3.48 -20.96 -9.12
CA SER A 218 -2.25 -21.33 -9.84
C SER A 218 -1.76 -22.73 -9.48
N SER A 219 -2.28 -23.31 -8.39
CA SER A 219 -1.96 -24.65 -7.91
C SER A 219 -3.17 -25.37 -7.33
N LEU A 220 -3.09 -26.70 -7.20
CA LEU A 220 -4.10 -27.47 -6.48
C LEU A 220 -4.25 -27.01 -5.03
N LYS A 221 -3.15 -26.63 -4.36
CA LYS A 221 -3.14 -26.17 -2.96
C LYS A 221 -4.00 -24.92 -2.75
N GLU A 222 -3.99 -24.00 -3.71
CA GLU A 222 -4.88 -22.83 -3.71
C GLU A 222 -6.33 -23.20 -3.98
N MET A 223 -6.58 -24.22 -4.80
CA MET A 223 -7.94 -24.65 -5.16
C MET A 223 -8.69 -25.28 -3.97
N VAL A 224 -7.98 -25.92 -3.04
CA VAL A 224 -8.60 -26.61 -1.87
C VAL A 224 -8.72 -25.73 -0.62
N ARG A 225 -8.27 -24.47 -0.68
CA ARG A 225 -8.27 -23.51 0.44
C ARG A 225 -9.41 -22.51 0.32
#